data_AF-A0A3D3FJW0-F1
#
_entry.id   AF-A0A3D3FJW0-F1
#
_cell.length_a   1.000
_cell.length_b   1.000
_cell.length_c   1.000
_cell.angle_alpha   90.00
_cell.angle_beta   90.00
_cell.angle_gamma   90.00
#
_symmetry.space_group_name_H-M   'P 1'
#
loop_
_entity.id
_entity.type
_entity.pdbx_description
1 polymer ?
#
loop_
_entity_poly.entity_id
_entity_poly.type
_entity_poly.pdbx_seq_one_letter_code
_entity_poly.pdbx_strand_id
1 'polypeptide(L)'
;MEGATEAVLQEQERRLSEAFDPGLPAEGGKLAGARKLISGKIGLLGNLIIITLSLVDVTTGATEKVVTEEFLGAKEDIRKPVRIAAQKLLGIRGIEVKQGSFLSVEADPAGMDVFVNGLFEGSSPLVLRLPKPGKYAVKIAGEGYKTWTQNVAVAEDATYFVSARLLKKEKEVNEQVKALQDGRTALLAYATVYSAFAADAVLYTFDSDNPRLYVGLPLVVAPLVFYGSLRLTEGAVMNSGRSLMIMSGNLWGSAWGVAAGFVFGASAAEGDAAPDSSLYTGLSLTGGLLYGATAVALTWGDKPFPAERAWLFNLGSVLGSLLGLGVPYVLGAEDPAVIYLSMLSGSVAGSAAALYMTRDMTEGRSIGNLAFGAAIEAGPSGVRPGIPLPVPVASSGGERIGLFVPVARLSY
;
A
#
# COMPACT_ATOMS: atom_id res chain seq x y z
N MET A 1 -10.93 -40.88 45.68
CA MET A 1 -11.66 -42.10 45.25
C MET A 1 -12.01 -42.08 43.76
N GLU A 2 -12.20 -40.91 43.14
CA GLU A 2 -12.49 -40.79 41.69
C GLU A 2 -11.42 -41.40 40.76
N GLY A 3 -10.12 -41.16 41.00
CA GLY A 3 -9.06 -41.70 40.13
C GLY A 3 -8.95 -43.23 40.09
N ALA A 4 -9.42 -43.93 41.14
CA ALA A 4 -9.47 -45.39 41.15
C ALA A 4 -10.69 -45.94 40.37
N THR A 5 -11.78 -45.18 40.34
CA THR A 5 -12.99 -45.55 39.58
C THR A 5 -12.78 -45.32 38.08
N GLU A 6 -12.13 -44.21 37.71
CA GLU A 6 -11.73 -43.93 36.32
C GLU A 6 -10.71 -44.94 35.79
N ALA A 7 -9.73 -45.34 36.59
CA ALA A 7 -8.76 -46.37 36.20
C ALA A 7 -9.41 -47.75 35.98
N VAL A 8 -10.40 -48.11 36.81
CA VAL A 8 -11.17 -49.35 36.65
C VAL A 8 -12.07 -49.27 35.41
N LEU A 9 -12.71 -48.13 35.15
CA LEU A 9 -13.51 -47.89 33.94
C LEU A 9 -12.66 -47.96 32.67
N GLN A 10 -11.49 -47.31 32.65
CA GLN A 10 -10.57 -47.41 31.51
C GLN A 10 -10.06 -48.84 31.30
N GLU A 11 -9.75 -49.58 32.36
CA GLU A 11 -9.32 -50.99 32.24
C GLU A 11 -10.48 -51.88 31.76
N GLN A 12 -11.72 -51.61 32.15
CA GLN A 12 -12.89 -52.33 31.62
C GLN A 12 -13.21 -51.95 30.16
N GLU A 13 -13.11 -50.69 29.77
CA GLU A 13 -13.25 -50.24 28.38
C GLU A 13 -12.17 -50.80 27.46
N ARG A 14 -10.92 -50.89 27.97
CA ARG A 14 -9.80 -51.52 27.27
C ARG A 14 -10.03 -53.01 27.06
N ARG A 15 -10.46 -53.74 28.10
CA ARG A 15 -10.81 -55.17 28.00
C ARG A 15 -12.00 -55.43 27.08
N LEU A 16 -13.01 -54.57 27.10
CA LEU A 16 -14.14 -54.65 26.16
C LEU A 16 -13.69 -54.42 24.72
N SER A 17 -12.84 -53.42 24.48
CA SER A 17 -12.29 -53.13 23.14
C SER A 17 -11.41 -54.27 22.62
N GLU A 18 -10.62 -54.90 23.48
CA GLU A 18 -9.80 -56.08 23.16
C GLU A 18 -10.66 -57.32 22.85
N ALA A 19 -11.79 -57.51 23.56
CA ALA A 19 -12.73 -58.61 23.31
C ALA A 19 -13.43 -58.55 21.95
N PHE A 20 -13.45 -57.37 21.29
CA PHE A 20 -14.04 -57.16 19.97
C PHE A 20 -12.99 -56.91 18.87
N ASP A 21 -11.70 -57.16 19.15
CA ASP A 21 -10.65 -57.07 18.13
C ASP A 21 -10.85 -58.18 17.06
N PRO A 22 -10.70 -57.90 15.74
CA PRO A 22 -11.02 -58.85 14.66
C PRO A 22 -10.21 -60.15 14.68
N GLY A 23 -9.13 -60.21 15.47
CA GLY A 23 -8.32 -61.42 15.68
C GLY A 23 -8.80 -62.35 16.80
N LEU A 24 -9.66 -61.88 17.73
CA LEU A 24 -10.15 -62.62 18.91
C LEU A 24 -11.70 -62.81 19.04
N PRO A 25 -12.59 -62.60 18.05
CA PRO A 25 -14.04 -62.66 18.29
C PRO A 25 -14.56 -64.05 18.71
N ALA A 26 -13.80 -65.12 18.41
CA ALA A 26 -14.21 -66.49 18.63
C ALA A 26 -14.39 -66.85 20.12
N GLU A 27 -13.68 -66.18 21.04
CA GLU A 27 -13.75 -66.52 22.47
C GLU A 27 -15.04 -65.98 23.12
N GLY A 28 -15.40 -64.73 22.82
CA GLY A 28 -16.68 -64.14 23.24
C GLY A 28 -17.89 -64.85 22.65
N GLY A 29 -17.80 -65.29 21.39
CA GLY A 29 -18.87 -66.06 20.73
C GLY A 29 -19.11 -67.43 21.38
N LYS A 30 -18.05 -68.11 21.83
CA LYS A 30 -18.14 -69.42 22.52
C LYS A 30 -18.85 -69.29 23.87
N LEU A 31 -18.55 -68.24 24.64
CA LEU A 31 -19.20 -67.97 25.93
C LEU A 31 -20.68 -67.63 25.77
N ALA A 32 -21.06 -66.97 24.67
CA ALA A 32 -22.45 -66.64 24.36
C ALA A 32 -23.24 -67.81 23.72
N GLY A 33 -22.60 -68.96 23.46
CA GLY A 33 -23.22 -70.10 22.77
C GLY A 33 -23.59 -69.83 21.31
N ALA A 34 -23.00 -68.81 20.68
CA ALA A 34 -23.32 -68.40 19.33
C ALA A 34 -22.49 -69.16 18.29
N ARG A 35 -23.10 -69.56 17.17
CA ARG A 35 -22.39 -70.21 16.04
C ARG A 35 -21.66 -69.20 15.15
N LYS A 36 -22.20 -68.00 15.03
CA LYS A 36 -21.64 -66.88 14.27
C LYS A 36 -21.66 -65.62 15.13
N LEU A 37 -20.67 -64.77 14.95
CA LEU A 37 -20.54 -63.50 15.64
C LEU A 37 -20.33 -62.38 14.62
N ILE A 38 -21.02 -61.25 14.81
CA ILE A 38 -20.70 -60.01 14.10
C ILE A 38 -19.85 -59.16 15.05
N SER A 39 -18.63 -58.83 14.63
CA SER A 39 -17.76 -57.89 15.35
C SER A 39 -17.34 -56.77 14.41
N GLY A 40 -16.94 -55.62 14.93
CA GLY A 40 -16.54 -54.51 14.08
C GLY A 40 -15.86 -53.35 14.82
N LYS A 41 -15.30 -52.44 14.03
CA LYS A 41 -14.65 -51.21 14.51
C LYS A 41 -15.37 -49.98 13.95
N ILE A 42 -15.43 -48.93 14.77
CA ILE A 42 -15.93 -47.63 14.37
C ILE A 42 -14.77 -46.64 14.45
N GLY A 43 -14.34 -46.12 13.31
CA GLY A 43 -13.38 -45.02 13.20
C GLY A 43 -14.11 -43.69 13.13
N LEU A 44 -13.64 -42.69 13.87
CA LEU A 44 -14.18 -41.33 13.86
C LEU A 44 -13.11 -40.37 13.34
N LEU A 45 -13.42 -39.62 12.27
CA LEU A 45 -12.58 -38.57 11.70
C LEU A 45 -13.41 -37.29 11.54
N GLY A 46 -13.43 -36.46 12.59
CA GLY A 46 -14.34 -35.32 12.66
C GLY A 46 -15.80 -35.79 12.66
N ASN A 47 -16.56 -35.41 11.62
CA ASN A 47 -17.94 -35.85 11.41
C ASN A 47 -18.06 -37.11 10.53
N LEU A 48 -16.93 -37.64 10.04
CA LEU A 48 -16.89 -38.88 9.26
C LEU A 48 -16.79 -40.08 10.19
N ILE A 49 -17.74 -40.99 10.08
CA ILE A 49 -17.85 -42.23 10.85
C ILE A 49 -17.61 -43.38 9.87
N ILE A 50 -16.54 -44.12 10.06
CA ILE A 50 -16.18 -45.30 9.27
C ILE A 50 -16.52 -46.54 10.09
N ILE A 51 -17.42 -47.38 9.60
CA ILE A 51 -17.89 -48.59 10.30
C ILE A 51 -17.45 -49.81 9.51
N THR A 52 -16.59 -50.62 10.12
CA THR A 52 -16.16 -51.90 9.56
C THR A 52 -16.79 -53.02 10.38
N LEU A 53 -17.66 -53.83 9.77
CA LEU A 53 -18.27 -55.01 10.40
C LEU A 53 -17.79 -56.30 9.71
N SER A 54 -17.51 -57.32 10.50
CA SER A 54 -17.05 -58.63 10.08
C SER A 54 -17.96 -59.71 10.67
N LEU A 55 -18.46 -60.61 9.82
CA LEU A 55 -19.13 -61.84 10.22
C LEU A 55 -18.07 -62.94 10.39
N VAL A 56 -18.00 -63.51 11.58
CA VAL A 56 -16.98 -64.50 11.96
C VAL A 56 -17.67 -65.79 12.39
N ASP A 57 -17.19 -66.92 11.86
CA ASP A 57 -17.60 -68.24 12.34
C ASP A 57 -16.87 -68.54 13.66
N VAL A 58 -17.63 -68.81 14.71
CA VAL A 58 -17.10 -68.96 16.08
C VAL A 58 -16.35 -70.28 16.28
N THR A 59 -16.66 -71.29 15.46
CA THR A 59 -16.06 -72.63 15.56
C THR A 59 -14.67 -72.65 14.94
N THR A 60 -14.55 -71.98 13.78
CA THR A 60 -13.32 -71.96 12.96
C THR A 60 -12.48 -70.72 13.17
N GLY A 61 -13.05 -69.63 13.71
CA GLY A 61 -12.41 -68.33 13.83
C GLY A 61 -12.25 -67.60 12.49
N ALA A 62 -12.76 -68.16 11.39
CA ALA A 62 -12.62 -67.57 10.06
C ALA A 62 -13.62 -66.42 9.86
N THR A 63 -13.17 -65.33 9.23
CA THR A 63 -14.04 -64.24 8.81
C THR A 63 -14.74 -64.63 7.51
N GLU A 64 -16.06 -64.76 7.54
CA GLU A 64 -16.88 -65.13 6.39
C GLU A 64 -17.19 -63.95 5.46
N LYS A 65 -17.43 -62.76 6.04
CA LYS A 65 -17.81 -61.57 5.28
C LYS A 65 -17.40 -60.30 6.01
N VAL A 66 -16.98 -59.28 5.28
CA VAL A 66 -16.64 -57.96 5.81
C VAL A 66 -17.39 -56.90 5.03
N VAL A 67 -17.92 -55.90 5.72
CA VAL A 67 -18.56 -54.71 5.14
C VAL A 67 -17.99 -53.48 5.81
N THR A 68 -17.49 -52.55 4.99
CA THR A 68 -17.04 -51.23 5.44
C THR A 68 -18.00 -50.19 4.88
N GLU A 69 -18.62 -49.41 5.75
CA GLU A 69 -19.50 -48.31 5.39
C GLU A 69 -18.98 -47.00 5.98
N GLU A 70 -19.04 -45.96 5.17
CA GLU A 70 -18.73 -44.60 5.60
C GLU A 70 -20.04 -43.84 5.79
N PHE A 71 -20.10 -43.00 6.81
CA PHE A 71 -21.25 -42.17 7.11
C PHE A 71 -20.83 -40.83 7.67
N LEU A 72 -21.42 -39.74 7.17
CA LEU A 72 -21.18 -38.41 7.70
C LEU A 72 -22.35 -37.99 8.62
N GLY A 73 -22.06 -37.72 9.89
CA GLY A 73 -23.06 -37.27 10.86
C GLY A 73 -22.51 -37.11 12.27
N ALA A 74 -23.38 -36.65 13.17
CA ALA A 74 -23.02 -36.49 14.57
C ALA A 74 -22.84 -37.86 15.26
N LYS A 75 -21.97 -37.93 16.27
CA LYS A 75 -21.70 -39.18 17.02
C LYS A 75 -22.96 -39.77 17.67
N GLU A 76 -23.96 -38.94 17.95
CA GLU A 76 -25.24 -39.34 18.53
C GLU A 76 -26.11 -40.17 17.56
N ASP A 77 -25.83 -40.11 16.24
CA ASP A 77 -26.60 -40.76 15.18
C ASP A 77 -26.05 -42.12 14.70
N ILE A 78 -24.95 -42.61 15.29
CA ILE A 78 -24.23 -43.85 14.91
C ILE A 78 -25.15 -45.09 14.81
N ARG A 79 -26.25 -45.13 15.57
CA ARG A 79 -27.20 -46.25 15.57
C ARG A 79 -27.80 -46.55 14.19
N LYS A 80 -28.08 -45.53 13.37
CA LYS A 80 -28.67 -45.73 12.03
C LYS A 80 -27.65 -46.32 11.05
N PRO A 81 -26.43 -45.75 10.89
CA PRO A 81 -25.37 -46.32 10.06
C PRO A 81 -24.98 -47.75 10.43
N VAL A 82 -24.82 -48.06 11.71
CA VAL A 82 -24.45 -49.42 12.17
C VAL A 82 -25.53 -50.43 11.77
N ARG A 83 -26.81 -50.06 11.91
CA ARG A 83 -27.93 -50.91 11.48
C ARG A 83 -27.90 -51.18 9.98
N ILE A 84 -27.54 -50.19 9.16
CA ILE A 84 -27.43 -50.31 7.71
C ILE A 84 -26.26 -51.23 7.34
N ALA A 85 -25.08 -50.99 7.93
CA ALA A 85 -23.91 -51.83 7.74
C ALA A 85 -24.21 -53.30 8.10
N ALA A 86 -24.92 -53.54 9.20
CA ALA A 86 -25.33 -54.88 9.62
C ALA A 86 -26.33 -55.52 8.66
N GLN A 87 -27.32 -54.76 8.15
CA GLN A 87 -28.27 -55.26 7.15
C GLN A 87 -27.57 -55.66 5.85
N LYS A 88 -26.61 -54.84 5.38
CA LYS A 88 -25.80 -55.12 4.18
C LYS A 88 -24.88 -56.33 4.37
N LEU A 89 -24.27 -56.45 5.56
CA LEU A 89 -23.50 -57.63 5.94
C LEU A 89 -24.37 -58.90 5.87
N LEU A 90 -25.59 -58.84 6.40
CA LEU A 90 -26.51 -59.98 6.42
C LEU A 90 -27.29 -60.20 5.11
N GLY A 91 -27.16 -59.31 4.12
CA GLY A 91 -27.90 -59.41 2.86
C GLY A 91 -29.41 -59.19 3.01
N ILE A 92 -29.85 -58.55 4.09
CA ILE A 92 -31.25 -58.21 4.32
C ILE A 92 -31.58 -57.01 3.42
N ARG A 93 -32.65 -57.11 2.61
CA ARG A 93 -33.18 -55.98 1.84
C ARG A 93 -33.76 -54.94 2.80
N GLY A 94 -32.91 -54.04 3.27
CA GLY A 94 -33.23 -52.92 4.15
C GLY A 94 -32.88 -51.59 3.48
N ILE A 95 -33.50 -50.51 3.99
CA ILE A 95 -33.47 -49.12 3.52
C ILE A 95 -32.12 -48.76 2.87
N GLU A 96 -32.12 -48.66 1.54
CA GLU A 96 -31.02 -48.13 0.76
C GLU A 96 -30.93 -46.63 1.05
N VAL A 97 -30.12 -46.25 2.04
CA VAL A 97 -29.81 -44.84 2.24
C VAL A 97 -28.85 -44.49 1.12
N LYS A 98 -29.35 -43.80 0.08
CA LYS A 98 -28.50 -43.13 -0.90
C LYS A 98 -27.43 -42.39 -0.13
N GLN A 99 -26.20 -42.89 -0.21
CA GLN A 99 -25.03 -42.37 0.50
C GLN A 99 -24.91 -40.87 0.20
N GLY A 100 -25.42 -40.43 -0.95
CA GLY A 100 -25.52 -39.03 -1.29
C GLY A 100 -24.20 -38.57 -1.88
N SER A 101 -24.27 -37.57 -2.72
CA SER A 101 -23.10 -36.99 -3.34
C SER A 101 -22.37 -36.14 -2.29
N PHE A 102 -21.08 -36.36 -2.07
CA PHE A 102 -20.29 -35.58 -1.12
C PHE A 102 -19.27 -34.71 -1.83
N LEU A 103 -18.96 -33.57 -1.24
CA LEU A 103 -17.90 -32.67 -1.67
C LEU A 103 -16.97 -32.41 -0.50
N SER A 104 -15.72 -32.83 -0.64
CA SER A 104 -14.64 -32.55 0.31
C SER A 104 -13.80 -31.39 -0.23
N VAL A 105 -13.68 -30.31 0.55
CA VAL A 105 -12.97 -29.08 0.18
C VAL A 105 -11.83 -28.85 1.15
N GLU A 106 -10.61 -28.84 0.62
CA GLU A 106 -9.38 -28.54 1.33
C GLU A 106 -8.72 -27.30 0.72
N ALA A 107 -8.23 -26.40 1.58
CA ALA A 107 -7.53 -25.20 1.17
C ALA A 107 -6.17 -25.10 1.85
N ASP A 108 -5.18 -24.58 1.13
CA ASP A 108 -3.88 -24.18 1.66
C ASP A 108 -3.73 -22.66 1.50
N PRO A 109 -3.78 -21.87 2.60
CA PRO A 109 -3.85 -22.30 4.01
C PRO A 109 -5.24 -22.78 4.45
N ALA A 110 -5.29 -23.53 5.56
CA ALA A 110 -6.54 -23.96 6.19
C ALA A 110 -7.30 -22.80 6.85
N GLY A 111 -8.60 -22.96 7.07
CA GLY A 111 -9.48 -21.96 7.68
C GLY A 111 -10.08 -20.96 6.70
N MET A 112 -10.09 -21.26 5.40
CA MET A 112 -10.67 -20.38 4.37
C MET A 112 -12.17 -20.61 4.24
N ASP A 113 -12.94 -19.55 4.01
CA ASP A 113 -14.39 -19.61 3.82
C ASP A 113 -14.75 -20.30 2.50
N VAL A 114 -15.61 -21.30 2.58
CA VAL A 114 -16.07 -22.12 1.46
C VAL A 114 -17.52 -21.76 1.13
N PHE A 115 -17.75 -21.46 -0.14
CA PHE A 115 -19.06 -21.16 -0.71
C PHE A 115 -19.39 -22.16 -1.81
N VAL A 116 -20.61 -22.70 -1.80
CA VAL A 116 -21.12 -23.60 -2.84
C VAL A 116 -22.37 -22.98 -3.45
N ASN A 117 -22.36 -22.78 -4.78
CA ASN A 117 -23.40 -22.04 -5.51
C ASN A 117 -23.71 -20.65 -4.93
N GLY A 118 -22.71 -20.02 -4.31
CA GLY A 118 -22.83 -18.71 -3.67
C GLY A 118 -23.32 -18.74 -2.22
N LEU A 119 -23.72 -19.89 -1.68
CA LEU A 119 -24.09 -20.05 -0.28
C LEU A 119 -22.86 -20.38 0.58
N PHE A 120 -22.73 -19.77 1.75
CA PHE A 120 -21.65 -20.08 2.70
C PHE A 120 -21.93 -21.40 3.43
N GLU A 121 -20.98 -22.33 3.36
CA GLU A 121 -21.12 -23.68 3.93
C GLU A 121 -20.20 -23.93 5.14
N GLY A 122 -19.20 -23.06 5.37
CA GLY A 122 -18.26 -23.17 6.48
C GLY A 122 -16.82 -22.86 6.07
N SER A 123 -15.86 -23.22 6.92
CA SER A 123 -14.43 -22.99 6.67
C SER A 123 -13.69 -24.31 6.37
N SER A 124 -12.70 -24.28 5.48
CA SER A 124 -11.89 -25.45 5.11
C SER A 124 -10.96 -25.89 6.26
N PRO A 125 -10.65 -27.20 6.40
CA PRO A 125 -11.17 -28.34 5.63
C PRO A 125 -12.65 -28.62 5.95
N LEU A 126 -13.46 -28.83 4.90
CA LEU A 126 -14.92 -29.03 5.03
C LEU A 126 -15.38 -30.21 4.15
N VAL A 127 -16.22 -31.08 4.71
CA VAL A 127 -16.94 -32.10 3.95
C VAL A 127 -18.43 -31.81 4.04
N LEU A 128 -19.08 -31.65 2.89
CA LEU A 128 -20.51 -31.31 2.79
C LEU A 128 -21.26 -32.33 1.95
N ARG A 129 -22.51 -32.61 2.36
CA ARG A 129 -23.43 -33.48 1.62
C ARG A 129 -24.22 -32.63 0.63
N LEU A 130 -24.15 -33.01 -0.64
CA LEU A 130 -24.89 -32.36 -1.71
C LEU A 130 -26.30 -32.94 -1.84
N PRO A 131 -27.33 -32.10 -2.01
CA PRO A 131 -28.72 -32.57 -2.07
C PRO A 131 -29.04 -33.36 -3.35
N LYS A 132 -28.31 -33.11 -4.45
CA LYS A 132 -28.48 -33.82 -5.73
C LYS A 132 -27.12 -33.98 -6.44
N PRO A 133 -26.91 -35.04 -7.24
CA PRO A 133 -25.79 -35.08 -8.17
C PRO A 133 -25.92 -33.95 -9.20
N GLY A 134 -24.81 -33.37 -9.63
CA GLY A 134 -24.83 -32.22 -10.54
C GLY A 134 -23.57 -31.37 -10.53
N LYS A 135 -23.65 -30.22 -11.21
CA LYS A 135 -22.58 -29.22 -11.25
C LYS A 135 -22.75 -28.22 -10.11
N TYR A 136 -21.66 -27.96 -9.40
CA TYR A 136 -21.60 -27.04 -8.28
C TYR A 136 -20.48 -26.02 -8.51
N ALA A 137 -20.78 -24.74 -8.29
CA ALA A 137 -19.79 -23.67 -8.31
C ALA A 137 -19.17 -23.54 -6.91
N VAL A 138 -17.94 -23.98 -6.75
CA VAL A 138 -17.19 -23.89 -5.49
C VAL A 138 -16.34 -22.64 -5.52
N LYS A 139 -16.51 -21.78 -4.52
CA LYS A 139 -15.71 -20.57 -4.33
C LYS A 139 -15.07 -20.63 -2.95
N ILE A 140 -13.76 -20.41 -2.89
CA ILE A 140 -13.01 -20.37 -1.64
C ILE A 140 -12.42 -18.97 -1.50
N ALA A 141 -12.64 -18.34 -0.35
CA ALA A 141 -12.19 -17.00 -0.06
C ALA A 141 -11.62 -16.91 1.36
N GLY A 142 -10.72 -15.96 1.58
CA GLY A 142 -10.17 -15.68 2.89
C GLY A 142 -9.49 -14.32 2.89
N GLU A 143 -9.36 -13.73 4.07
CA GLU A 143 -8.75 -12.42 4.22
C GLU A 143 -7.31 -12.41 3.69
N GLY A 144 -7.01 -11.49 2.77
CA GLY A 144 -5.66 -11.37 2.19
C GLY A 144 -5.32 -12.39 1.10
N TYR A 145 -6.26 -13.19 0.61
CA TYR A 145 -6.06 -14.18 -0.47
C TYR A 145 -6.89 -13.86 -1.72
N LYS A 146 -6.39 -14.23 -2.91
CA LYS A 146 -7.19 -14.17 -4.15
C LYS A 146 -8.28 -15.24 -4.06
N THR A 147 -9.51 -14.85 -4.37
CA THR A 147 -10.64 -15.78 -4.44
C THR A 147 -10.35 -16.86 -5.48
N TRP A 148 -10.49 -18.12 -5.07
CA TRP A 148 -10.40 -19.27 -5.95
C TRP A 148 -11.82 -19.73 -6.31
N THR A 149 -12.06 -20.12 -7.56
CA THR A 149 -13.37 -20.58 -8.00
C THR A 149 -13.24 -21.69 -9.03
N GLN A 150 -14.01 -22.76 -8.88
CA GLN A 150 -14.06 -23.87 -9.82
C GLN A 150 -15.47 -24.45 -9.89
N ASN A 151 -15.90 -24.84 -11.09
CA ASN A 151 -17.10 -25.65 -11.28
C ASN A 151 -16.73 -27.13 -11.18
N VAL A 152 -17.33 -27.84 -10.24
CA VAL A 152 -17.13 -29.27 -10.03
C VAL A 152 -18.39 -30.05 -10.43
N ALA A 153 -18.21 -31.24 -11.00
CA ALA A 153 -19.32 -32.12 -11.34
C ALA A 153 -19.28 -33.34 -10.42
N VAL A 154 -20.26 -33.48 -9.54
CA VAL A 154 -20.33 -34.58 -8.57
C VAL A 154 -21.34 -35.61 -9.04
N ALA A 155 -20.88 -36.85 -9.18
CA ALA A 155 -21.71 -37.99 -9.58
C ALA A 155 -22.60 -38.48 -8.42
N GLU A 156 -23.61 -39.30 -8.74
CA GLU A 156 -24.47 -39.93 -7.74
C GLU A 156 -23.63 -40.89 -6.89
N ASP A 157 -23.87 -40.87 -5.56
CA ASP A 157 -23.18 -41.71 -4.57
C ASP A 157 -21.65 -41.68 -4.62
N ALA A 158 -21.08 -40.53 -5.03
CA ALA A 158 -19.65 -40.30 -5.11
C ALA A 158 -19.20 -39.11 -4.25
N THR A 159 -17.96 -39.19 -3.75
CA THR A 159 -17.26 -38.08 -3.09
C THR A 159 -16.31 -37.42 -4.07
N TYR A 160 -16.47 -36.11 -4.28
CA TYR A 160 -15.54 -35.32 -5.09
C TYR A 160 -14.59 -34.54 -4.18
N PHE A 161 -13.28 -34.58 -4.49
CA PHE A 161 -12.25 -33.89 -3.72
C PHE A 161 -11.81 -32.63 -4.44
N VAL A 162 -11.83 -31.51 -3.73
CA VAL A 162 -11.35 -30.20 -4.18
C VAL A 162 -10.19 -29.79 -3.30
N SER A 163 -9.01 -29.66 -3.89
CA SER A 163 -7.83 -29.10 -3.22
C SER A 163 -7.45 -27.80 -3.92
N ALA A 164 -7.43 -26.70 -3.17
CA ALA A 164 -7.09 -25.38 -3.69
C ALA A 164 -5.94 -24.76 -2.90
N ARG A 165 -4.88 -24.38 -3.61
CA ARG A 165 -3.81 -23.55 -3.05
C ARG A 165 -4.14 -22.09 -3.31
N LEU A 166 -4.46 -21.33 -2.27
CA LEU A 166 -4.77 -19.92 -2.43
C LEU A 166 -3.48 -19.12 -2.56
N LEU A 167 -3.41 -18.33 -3.62
CA LEU A 167 -2.40 -17.30 -3.74
C LEU A 167 -2.81 -16.15 -2.84
N LYS A 168 -1.87 -15.66 -2.02
CA LYS A 168 -2.06 -14.39 -1.35
C LYS A 168 -2.50 -13.39 -2.40
N LYS A 169 -3.53 -12.60 -2.09
CA LYS A 169 -3.79 -11.38 -2.83
C LYS A 169 -2.50 -10.62 -2.64
N GLU A 170 -1.70 -10.52 -3.70
CA GLU A 170 -0.67 -9.50 -3.76
C GLU A 170 -1.39 -8.26 -3.25
N LYS A 171 -0.88 -7.68 -2.16
CA LYS A 171 -1.24 -6.30 -1.86
C LYS A 171 -1.11 -5.65 -3.21
N GLU A 172 -2.22 -5.10 -3.71
CA GLU A 172 -2.13 -4.05 -4.69
C GLU A 172 -1.05 -3.15 -4.10
N VAL A 173 0.16 -3.25 -4.66
CA VAL A 173 1.28 -2.46 -4.19
C VAL A 173 0.78 -1.09 -4.55
N ASN A 174 0.23 -0.43 -3.54
CA ASN A 174 -0.47 0.82 -3.67
C ASN A 174 0.38 1.66 -4.61
N GLU A 175 -0.18 2.15 -5.71
CA GLU A 175 0.58 2.94 -6.68
C GLU A 175 1.31 4.11 -5.97
N GLN A 176 0.87 4.51 -4.76
CA GLN A 176 1.57 5.39 -3.82
C GLN A 176 2.98 4.91 -3.39
N VAL A 177 3.22 3.61 -3.18
CA VAL A 177 4.55 3.02 -2.83
C VAL A 177 5.46 2.91 -4.06
N LYS A 178 4.88 2.85 -5.27
CA LYS A 178 5.61 2.92 -6.54
C LYS A 178 5.87 4.38 -6.98
N ALA A 179 4.98 5.32 -6.64
CA ALA A 179 5.18 6.77 -6.79
C ALA A 179 6.22 7.35 -5.80
N LEU A 180 6.50 6.62 -4.70
CA LEU A 180 7.63 6.82 -3.79
C LEU A 180 8.99 6.38 -4.36
N GLN A 181 9.02 5.77 -5.56
CA GLN A 181 10.22 5.48 -6.36
C GLN A 181 10.31 6.59 -7.43
N ASP A 182 11.30 7.46 -7.59
CA ASP A 182 12.69 7.48 -7.15
C ASP A 182 13.18 8.95 -7.10
N GLY A 183 12.38 9.82 -6.47
CA GLY A 183 12.66 11.26 -6.41
C GLY A 183 14.02 11.55 -5.78
N ARG A 184 14.42 10.75 -4.79
CA ARG A 184 15.74 10.83 -4.16
C ARG A 184 16.86 10.63 -5.17
N THR A 185 16.77 9.64 -6.06
CA THR A 185 17.78 9.39 -7.09
C THR A 185 17.93 10.58 -8.03
N ALA A 186 16.81 11.17 -8.46
CA ALA A 186 16.84 12.39 -9.27
C ALA A 186 17.52 13.55 -8.55
N LEU A 187 17.20 13.76 -7.26
CA LEU A 187 17.84 14.79 -6.44
C LEU A 187 19.34 14.54 -6.28
N LEU A 188 19.77 13.31 -6.02
CA LEU A 188 21.18 12.95 -5.85
C LEU A 188 21.98 13.16 -7.13
N ALA A 189 21.45 12.71 -8.27
CA ALA A 189 22.07 12.91 -9.57
C ALA A 189 22.18 14.41 -9.89
N TYR A 190 21.09 15.16 -9.71
CA TYR A 190 21.08 16.61 -9.89
C TYR A 190 22.08 17.31 -8.97
N ALA A 191 22.04 17.06 -7.66
CA ALA A 191 22.88 17.76 -6.68
C ALA A 191 24.37 17.53 -6.95
N THR A 192 24.74 16.33 -7.40
CA THR A 192 26.11 16.00 -7.81
C THR A 192 26.55 16.85 -8.99
N VAL A 193 25.75 16.90 -10.06
CA VAL A 193 26.09 17.68 -11.27
C VAL A 193 26.05 19.17 -10.99
N TYR A 194 25.00 19.66 -10.33
CA TYR A 194 24.83 21.06 -9.99
C TYR A 194 25.97 21.58 -9.12
N SER A 195 26.41 20.80 -8.12
CA SER A 195 27.52 21.22 -7.25
C SER A 195 28.88 21.27 -7.96
N ALA A 196 29.09 20.48 -9.01
CA ALA A 196 30.27 20.60 -9.87
C ALA A 196 30.28 21.97 -10.59
N PHE A 197 29.16 22.36 -11.20
CA PHE A 197 29.03 23.69 -11.82
C PHE A 197 29.09 24.82 -10.80
N ALA A 198 28.50 24.63 -9.62
CA ALA A 198 28.55 25.62 -8.54
C ALA A 198 29.99 25.81 -8.03
N ALA A 199 30.81 24.75 -7.97
CA ALA A 199 32.22 24.84 -7.60
C ALA A 199 33.01 25.70 -8.60
N ASP A 200 32.79 25.51 -9.90
CA ASP A 200 33.40 26.36 -10.93
C ASP A 200 32.92 27.81 -10.82
N ALA A 201 31.62 28.02 -10.61
CA ALA A 201 31.05 29.34 -10.39
C ALA A 201 31.62 30.04 -9.14
N VAL A 202 31.94 29.31 -8.08
CA VAL A 202 32.62 29.86 -6.89
C VAL A 202 34.00 30.39 -7.27
N LEU A 203 34.79 29.61 -8.02
CA LEU A 203 36.11 30.05 -8.47
C LEU A 203 36.03 31.30 -9.36
N TYR A 204 35.02 31.37 -10.23
CA TYR A 204 34.77 32.54 -11.06
C TYR A 204 34.34 33.77 -10.26
N THR A 205 33.53 33.58 -9.21
CA THR A 205 33.09 34.66 -8.32
C THR A 205 34.26 35.29 -7.55
N PHE A 206 35.30 34.49 -7.25
CA PHE A 206 36.51 34.95 -6.56
C PHE A 206 37.67 35.26 -7.51
N ASP A 207 37.39 35.39 -8.82
CA ASP A 207 38.38 35.75 -9.86
C ASP A 207 39.65 34.88 -9.82
N SER A 208 39.46 33.57 -9.67
CA SER A 208 40.59 32.63 -9.61
C SER A 208 41.18 32.39 -11.00
N ASP A 209 42.48 32.66 -11.15
CA ASP A 209 43.25 32.38 -12.37
C ASP A 209 43.82 30.95 -12.44
N ASN A 210 43.68 30.14 -11.40
CA ASN A 210 44.37 28.85 -11.32
C ASN A 210 43.58 27.72 -12.05
N PRO A 211 44.03 27.24 -13.22
CA PRO A 211 43.30 26.23 -13.99
C PRO A 211 43.20 24.88 -13.27
N ARG A 212 44.14 24.59 -12.35
CA ARG A 212 44.09 23.34 -11.57
C ARG A 212 42.92 23.31 -10.60
N LEU A 213 42.47 24.47 -10.11
CA LEU A 213 41.32 24.55 -9.21
C LEU A 213 40.02 24.25 -9.93
N TYR A 214 39.84 24.71 -11.17
CA TYR A 214 38.65 24.41 -11.98
C TYR A 214 38.51 22.92 -12.32
N VAL A 215 39.60 22.18 -12.37
CA VAL A 215 39.54 20.71 -12.51
C VAL A 215 39.39 20.03 -11.15
N GLY A 216 40.16 20.48 -10.15
CA GLY A 216 40.26 19.79 -8.86
C GLY A 216 39.06 20.00 -7.94
N LEU A 217 38.50 21.21 -7.89
CA LEU A 217 37.44 21.55 -6.95
C LEU A 217 36.13 20.80 -7.25
N PRO A 218 35.63 20.71 -8.50
CA PRO A 218 34.44 19.90 -8.80
C PRO A 218 34.62 18.41 -8.48
N LEU A 219 35.81 17.84 -8.70
CA LEU A 219 36.12 16.43 -8.40
C LEU A 219 36.05 16.10 -6.91
N VAL A 220 36.21 17.09 -6.03
CA VAL A 220 36.08 16.94 -4.58
C VAL A 220 34.68 17.31 -4.09
N VAL A 221 34.14 18.43 -4.57
CA VAL A 221 32.85 18.95 -4.12
C VAL A 221 31.70 18.03 -4.53
N ALA A 222 31.67 17.54 -5.77
CA ALA A 222 30.54 16.75 -6.25
C ALA A 222 30.33 15.42 -5.48
N PRO A 223 31.38 14.60 -5.22
CA PRO A 223 31.22 13.41 -4.38
C PRO A 223 30.82 13.73 -2.93
N LEU A 224 31.35 14.81 -2.35
CA LEU A 224 30.99 15.23 -1.00
C LEU A 224 29.53 15.67 -0.91
N VAL A 225 29.03 16.41 -1.91
CA VAL A 225 27.62 16.82 -1.97
C VAL A 225 26.72 15.61 -2.23
N PHE A 226 27.11 14.66 -3.07
CA PHE A 226 26.39 13.40 -3.23
C PHE A 226 26.24 12.67 -1.88
N TYR A 227 27.36 12.46 -1.18
CA TYR A 227 27.35 11.77 0.11
C TYR A 227 26.57 12.54 1.19
N GLY A 228 26.75 13.86 1.26
CA GLY A 228 26.01 14.72 2.17
C GLY A 228 24.51 14.69 1.90
N SER A 229 24.11 14.80 0.63
CA SER A 229 22.70 14.72 0.21
C SER A 229 22.12 13.34 0.50
N LEU A 230 22.89 12.27 0.28
CA LEU A 230 22.49 10.92 0.62
C LEU A 230 22.21 10.79 2.12
N ARG A 231 23.11 11.28 2.98
CA ARG A 231 22.92 11.25 4.44
C ARG A 231 21.77 12.13 4.92
N LEU A 232 21.65 13.35 4.41
CA LEU A 232 20.58 14.29 4.80
C LEU A 232 19.18 13.81 4.39
N THR A 233 19.10 12.99 3.34
CA THR A 233 17.83 12.41 2.87
C THR A 233 17.60 10.99 3.40
N GLU A 234 18.46 10.49 4.29
CA GLU A 234 18.30 9.18 4.92
C GLU A 234 17.08 9.21 5.86
N GLY A 235 16.12 8.30 5.64
CA GLY A 235 14.87 8.25 6.40
C GLY A 235 13.83 9.33 6.02
N ALA A 236 14.15 10.25 5.12
CA ALA A 236 13.21 11.27 4.64
C ALA A 236 12.32 10.73 3.49
N VAL A 237 11.05 11.12 3.47
CA VAL A 237 10.11 10.80 2.38
C VAL A 237 10.41 11.66 1.15
N MET A 238 11.22 11.15 0.23
CA MET A 238 11.66 11.87 -0.98
C MET A 238 10.88 11.42 -2.22
N ASN A 239 9.64 11.91 -2.36
CA ASN A 239 8.85 11.72 -3.57
C ASN A 239 9.31 12.66 -4.71
N SER A 240 8.87 12.39 -5.94
CA SER A 240 9.28 13.16 -7.13
C SER A 240 8.96 14.66 -7.04
N GLY A 241 7.82 15.03 -6.45
CA GLY A 241 7.43 16.42 -6.29
C GLY A 241 8.30 17.20 -5.30
N ARG A 242 8.69 16.58 -4.18
CA ARG A 242 9.65 17.18 -3.24
C ARG A 242 11.00 17.42 -3.90
N SER A 243 11.53 16.41 -4.59
CA SER A 243 12.80 16.56 -5.31
C SER A 243 12.71 17.63 -6.39
N LEU A 244 11.63 17.64 -7.19
CA LEU A 244 11.41 18.64 -8.21
C LEU A 244 11.43 20.06 -7.62
N MET A 245 10.73 20.28 -6.52
CA MET A 245 10.71 21.58 -5.82
C MET A 245 12.10 22.04 -5.40
N ILE A 246 12.92 21.15 -4.83
CA ILE A 246 14.29 21.47 -4.39
C ILE A 246 15.20 21.76 -5.59
N MET A 247 15.14 20.92 -6.63
CA MET A 247 15.96 21.09 -7.84
C MET A 247 15.59 22.36 -8.60
N SER A 248 14.30 22.60 -8.81
CA SER A 248 13.83 23.80 -9.50
C SER A 248 14.07 25.05 -8.67
N GLY A 249 13.90 24.99 -7.35
CA GLY A 249 14.24 26.09 -6.44
C GLY A 249 15.69 26.53 -6.60
N ASN A 250 16.64 25.59 -6.56
CA ASN A 250 18.06 25.91 -6.80
C ASN A 250 18.29 26.55 -8.19
N LEU A 251 17.76 25.94 -9.26
CA LEU A 251 17.93 26.46 -10.63
C LEU A 251 17.34 27.87 -10.80
N TRP A 252 16.12 28.11 -10.28
CA TRP A 252 15.47 29.41 -10.37
C TRP A 252 16.15 30.46 -9.50
N GLY A 253 16.60 30.06 -8.31
CA GLY A 253 17.43 30.91 -7.47
C GLY A 253 18.68 31.38 -8.21
N SER A 254 19.34 30.49 -8.95
CA SER A 254 20.52 30.84 -9.74
C SER A 254 20.23 31.69 -10.97
N ALA A 255 19.07 31.51 -11.61
CA ALA A 255 18.67 32.34 -12.75
C ALA A 255 18.57 33.83 -12.41
N TRP A 256 18.38 34.20 -11.13
CA TRP A 256 18.31 35.60 -10.71
C TRP A 256 19.63 36.36 -10.87
N GLY A 257 20.78 35.72 -10.62
CA GLY A 257 22.07 36.38 -10.88
C GLY A 257 22.28 36.63 -12.38
N VAL A 258 21.82 35.73 -13.25
CA VAL A 258 21.80 35.94 -14.70
C VAL A 258 20.89 37.11 -15.08
N ALA A 259 19.68 37.17 -14.51
CA ALA A 259 18.75 38.28 -14.73
C ALA A 259 19.34 39.62 -14.27
N ALA A 260 20.06 39.65 -13.15
CA ALA A 260 20.79 40.83 -12.71
C ALA A 260 21.81 41.28 -13.76
N GLY A 261 22.54 40.33 -14.37
CA GLY A 261 23.47 40.63 -15.47
C GLY A 261 22.79 41.28 -16.67
N PHE A 262 21.58 40.87 -17.03
CA PHE A 262 20.81 41.53 -18.10
C PHE A 262 20.32 42.92 -17.71
N VAL A 263 19.80 43.10 -16.49
CA VAL A 263 19.23 44.37 -16.04
C VAL A 263 20.31 45.43 -15.79
N PHE A 264 21.39 45.06 -15.10
CA PHE A 264 22.47 45.99 -14.75
C PHE A 264 23.61 46.02 -15.78
N GLY A 265 23.79 44.97 -16.58
CA GLY A 265 24.78 44.93 -17.66
C GLY A 265 24.32 45.64 -18.93
N ALA A 266 23.01 45.70 -19.22
CA ALA A 266 22.49 46.49 -20.34
C ALA A 266 22.62 48.00 -20.12
N SER A 267 22.61 48.48 -18.86
CA SER A 267 22.87 49.88 -18.52
C SER A 267 24.36 50.27 -18.58
N ALA A 268 25.28 49.31 -18.73
CA ALA A 268 26.73 49.58 -18.79
C ALA A 268 27.24 49.92 -20.20
N ALA A 269 26.37 50.02 -21.21
CA ALA A 269 26.78 50.30 -22.58
C ALA A 269 26.72 51.80 -22.94
N GLU A 270 27.66 52.57 -22.39
CA GLU A 270 28.25 53.76 -23.05
C GLU A 270 29.63 54.05 -22.40
N GLY A 271 30.67 53.34 -22.85
CA GLY A 271 32.07 53.70 -22.59
C GLY A 271 32.76 53.06 -21.37
N ASP A 272 32.04 52.36 -20.49
CA ASP A 272 32.63 51.69 -19.33
C ASP A 272 32.95 50.20 -19.58
N ALA A 273 33.94 49.70 -18.84
CA ALA A 273 34.44 48.33 -18.92
C ALA A 273 33.30 47.28 -18.86
N ALA A 274 33.51 46.14 -19.54
CA ALA A 274 32.54 45.04 -19.56
C ALA A 274 32.02 44.73 -18.14
N PRO A 275 30.71 44.53 -17.97
CA PRO A 275 30.11 44.31 -16.65
C PRO A 275 30.81 43.16 -15.91
N ASP A 276 31.19 43.40 -14.66
CA ASP A 276 31.91 42.43 -13.82
C ASP A 276 31.05 41.17 -13.61
N SER A 277 31.33 40.16 -14.40
CA SER A 277 30.62 38.89 -14.46
C SER A 277 30.80 38.06 -13.18
N SER A 278 31.80 38.37 -12.35
CA SER A 278 32.03 37.71 -11.06
C SER A 278 30.89 38.00 -10.07
N LEU A 279 30.40 39.24 -10.02
CA LEU A 279 29.31 39.67 -9.13
C LEU A 279 28.00 38.92 -9.43
N TYR A 280 27.62 38.84 -10.71
CA TYR A 280 26.40 38.17 -11.15
C TYR A 280 26.46 36.64 -10.94
N THR A 281 27.66 36.07 -11.05
CA THR A 281 27.91 34.67 -10.72
C THR A 281 27.74 34.42 -9.22
N GLY A 282 28.27 35.32 -8.38
CA GLY A 282 28.08 35.27 -6.92
C GLY A 282 26.61 35.42 -6.50
N LEU A 283 25.85 36.29 -7.18
CA LEU A 283 24.40 36.41 -7.00
C LEU A 283 23.67 35.13 -7.41
N SER A 284 24.10 34.47 -8.49
CA SER A 284 23.52 33.18 -8.93
C SER A 284 23.75 32.07 -7.90
N LEU A 285 24.93 32.00 -7.30
CA LEU A 285 25.23 31.04 -6.25
C LEU A 285 24.38 31.28 -5.01
N THR A 286 24.32 32.53 -4.57
CA THR A 286 23.58 32.93 -3.36
C THR A 286 22.09 32.72 -3.55
N GLY A 287 21.54 33.14 -4.69
CA GLY A 287 20.14 32.93 -5.04
C GLY A 287 19.79 31.44 -5.08
N GLY A 288 20.62 30.62 -5.73
CA GLY A 288 20.42 29.17 -5.79
C GLY A 288 20.36 28.54 -4.41
N LEU A 289 21.34 28.82 -3.55
CA LEU A 289 21.39 28.29 -2.18
C LEU A 289 20.19 28.72 -1.34
N LEU A 290 19.81 30.00 -1.38
CA LEU A 290 18.69 30.52 -0.60
C LEU A 290 17.35 29.91 -1.03
N TYR A 291 17.09 29.86 -2.34
CA TYR A 291 15.87 29.25 -2.86
C TYR A 291 15.85 27.73 -2.66
N GLY A 292 16.97 27.06 -2.85
CA GLY A 292 17.13 25.63 -2.57
C GLY A 292 16.83 25.30 -1.10
N ALA A 293 17.42 26.05 -0.16
CA ALA A 293 17.18 25.88 1.26
C ALA A 293 15.72 26.17 1.64
N THR A 294 15.12 27.21 1.04
CA THR A 294 13.70 27.53 1.22
C THR A 294 12.80 26.40 0.71
N ALA A 295 13.11 25.84 -0.47
CA ALA A 295 12.38 24.70 -1.03
C ALA A 295 12.48 23.45 -0.14
N VAL A 296 13.66 23.18 0.44
CA VAL A 296 13.83 22.11 1.43
C VAL A 296 12.95 22.37 2.66
N ALA A 297 12.95 23.58 3.20
CA ALA A 297 12.15 23.94 4.36
C ALA A 297 10.63 23.83 4.10
N LEU A 298 10.17 24.33 2.95
CA LEU A 298 8.76 24.31 2.56
C LEU A 298 8.20 22.91 2.31
N THR A 299 9.07 21.99 1.89
CA THR A 299 8.67 20.60 1.58
C THR A 299 8.99 19.63 2.70
N TRP A 300 9.56 20.09 3.82
CA TRP A 300 9.95 19.26 4.94
C TRP A 300 8.75 18.59 5.62
N GLY A 301 8.92 17.32 5.99
CA GLY A 301 7.93 16.55 6.75
C GLY A 301 7.76 15.12 6.25
N ASP A 302 6.84 14.41 6.88
CA ASP A 302 6.62 12.97 6.63
C ASP A 302 5.64 12.70 5.49
N LYS A 303 4.89 13.72 5.05
CA LYS A 303 3.92 13.61 3.95
C LYS A 303 4.60 13.91 2.61
N PRO A 304 4.25 13.19 1.54
CA PRO A 304 4.78 13.49 0.22
C PRO A 304 4.33 14.88 -0.25
N PHE A 305 5.18 15.56 -1.01
CA PHE A 305 4.87 16.88 -1.57
C PHE A 305 4.39 16.72 -3.02
N PRO A 306 3.15 17.08 -3.37
CA PRO A 306 2.61 16.86 -4.71
C PRO A 306 3.43 17.57 -5.81
N ALA A 307 3.69 16.88 -6.92
CA ALA A 307 4.49 17.41 -8.02
C ALA A 307 3.83 18.60 -8.72
N GLU A 308 2.51 18.64 -8.78
CA GLU A 308 1.73 19.74 -9.35
C GLU A 308 1.94 21.03 -8.55
N ARG A 309 2.10 20.93 -7.22
CA ARG A 309 2.40 22.09 -6.37
C ARG A 309 3.77 22.67 -6.68
N ALA A 310 4.77 21.81 -6.90
CA ALA A 310 6.11 22.25 -7.27
C ALA A 310 6.12 22.97 -8.64
N TRP A 311 5.38 22.44 -9.61
CA TRP A 311 5.21 23.09 -10.91
C TRP A 311 4.51 24.44 -10.82
N LEU A 312 3.40 24.52 -10.09
CA LEU A 312 2.64 25.76 -9.91
C LEU A 312 3.44 26.82 -9.14
N PHE A 313 4.26 26.41 -8.17
CA PHE A 313 5.21 27.30 -7.51
C PHE A 313 6.16 27.95 -8.52
N ASN A 314 6.80 27.15 -9.39
CA ASN A 314 7.71 27.67 -10.42
C ASN A 314 7.00 28.59 -11.41
N LEU A 315 5.80 28.21 -11.85
CA LEU A 315 5.00 29.03 -12.76
C LEU A 315 4.56 30.36 -12.11
N GLY A 316 4.15 30.31 -10.84
CA GLY A 316 3.84 31.48 -10.04
C GLY A 316 5.02 32.44 -9.92
N SER A 317 6.23 31.90 -9.73
CA SER A 317 7.47 32.68 -9.74
C SER A 317 7.69 33.42 -11.06
N VAL A 318 7.54 32.74 -12.21
CA VAL A 318 7.74 33.32 -13.55
C VAL A 318 6.68 34.37 -13.87
N LEU A 319 5.40 34.05 -13.65
CA LEU A 319 4.33 35.02 -13.91
C LEU A 319 4.42 36.23 -12.98
N GLY A 320 4.79 35.98 -11.72
CA GLY A 320 5.06 37.00 -10.73
C GLY A 320 6.19 37.93 -11.15
N SER A 321 7.31 37.40 -11.64
CA SER A 321 8.43 38.23 -12.11
C SER A 321 8.09 39.04 -13.36
N LEU A 322 7.31 38.48 -14.30
CA LEU A 322 6.83 39.21 -15.48
C LEU A 322 5.90 40.37 -15.11
N LEU A 323 5.01 40.17 -14.14
CA LEU A 323 4.19 41.25 -13.59
C LEU A 323 5.05 42.28 -12.84
N GLY A 324 6.03 41.80 -12.08
CA GLY A 324 7.03 42.61 -11.40
C GLY A 324 7.87 43.46 -12.36
N LEU A 325 8.15 42.97 -13.57
CA LEU A 325 8.78 43.73 -14.65
C LEU A 325 7.81 44.74 -15.29
N GLY A 326 6.58 44.30 -15.58
CA GLY A 326 5.59 45.09 -16.31
C GLY A 326 5.08 46.31 -15.55
N VAL A 327 4.88 46.22 -14.24
CA VAL A 327 4.36 47.34 -13.43
C VAL A 327 5.30 48.56 -13.45
N PRO A 328 6.60 48.45 -13.11
CA PRO A 328 7.53 49.57 -13.24
C PRO A 328 7.66 50.06 -14.69
N TYR A 329 7.66 49.16 -15.67
CA TYR A 329 7.74 49.55 -17.09
C TYR A 329 6.56 50.45 -17.50
N VAL A 330 5.33 50.10 -17.12
CA VAL A 330 4.13 50.92 -17.40
C VAL A 330 4.14 52.23 -16.61
N LEU A 331 4.71 52.22 -15.41
CA LEU A 331 4.85 53.41 -14.56
C LEU A 331 6.04 54.31 -14.96
N GLY A 332 6.79 53.94 -16.01
CA GLY A 332 7.94 54.72 -16.49
C GLY A 332 9.13 54.68 -15.55
N ALA A 333 9.32 53.61 -14.79
CA ALA A 333 10.51 53.44 -13.96
C ALA A 333 11.72 53.12 -14.84
N GLU A 334 12.76 53.96 -14.74
CA GLU A 334 14.00 53.82 -15.51
C GLU A 334 15.15 53.23 -14.68
N ASP A 335 15.02 53.23 -13.34
CA ASP A 335 16.06 52.72 -12.44
C ASP A 335 16.16 51.18 -12.51
N PRO A 336 17.29 50.62 -12.99
CA PRO A 336 17.49 49.17 -13.08
C PRO A 336 17.34 48.46 -11.72
N ALA A 337 17.68 49.12 -10.61
CA ALA A 337 17.52 48.54 -9.28
C ALA A 337 16.03 48.40 -8.90
N VAL A 338 15.21 49.39 -9.26
CA VAL A 338 13.76 49.34 -9.05
C VAL A 338 13.13 48.23 -9.88
N ILE A 339 13.54 48.11 -11.16
CA ILE A 339 13.07 47.04 -12.07
C ILE A 339 13.48 45.66 -11.55
N TYR A 340 14.73 45.49 -11.13
CA TYR A 340 15.21 44.20 -10.62
C TYR A 340 14.52 43.82 -9.29
N LEU A 341 14.35 44.78 -8.37
CA LEU A 341 13.68 44.55 -7.09
C LEU A 341 12.20 44.22 -7.26
N SER A 342 11.51 44.85 -8.21
CA SER A 342 10.11 44.57 -8.49
C SER A 342 9.93 43.20 -9.15
N MET A 343 10.85 42.78 -10.03
CA MET A 343 10.87 41.42 -10.58
C MET A 343 11.04 40.38 -9.47
N LEU A 344 11.99 40.57 -8.54
CA LEU A 344 12.20 39.69 -7.40
C LEU A 344 10.96 39.62 -6.50
N SER A 345 10.39 40.77 -6.16
CA SER A 345 9.21 40.87 -5.29
C SER A 345 8.00 40.20 -5.93
N GLY A 346 7.80 40.42 -7.24
CA GLY A 346 6.75 39.78 -8.02
C GLY A 346 6.88 38.26 -8.03
N SER A 347 8.10 37.74 -8.24
CA SER A 347 8.38 36.30 -8.19
C SER A 347 8.07 35.66 -6.84
N VAL A 348 8.50 36.29 -5.74
CA VAL A 348 8.20 35.81 -4.39
C VAL A 348 6.69 35.82 -4.15
N ALA A 349 6.01 36.90 -4.52
CA ALA A 349 4.56 37.04 -4.36
C ALA A 349 3.78 36.01 -5.19
N GLY A 350 4.16 35.80 -6.45
CA GLY A 350 3.51 34.82 -7.33
C GLY A 350 3.73 33.38 -6.86
N SER A 351 4.95 33.06 -6.40
CA SER A 351 5.26 31.76 -5.80
C SER A 351 4.46 31.50 -4.52
N ALA A 352 4.36 32.50 -3.64
CA ALA A 352 3.57 32.42 -2.41
C ALA A 352 2.07 32.25 -2.70
N ALA A 353 1.54 33.00 -3.67
CA ALA A 353 0.16 32.86 -4.12
C ALA A 353 -0.11 31.45 -4.67
N ALA A 354 0.80 30.89 -5.49
CA ALA A 354 0.66 29.54 -6.00
C ALA A 354 0.69 28.47 -4.88
N LEU A 355 1.59 28.59 -3.90
CA LEU A 355 1.63 27.67 -2.76
C LEU A 355 0.37 27.76 -1.90
N TYR A 356 -0.17 28.96 -1.73
CA TYR A 356 -1.39 29.20 -0.98
C TYR A 356 -2.61 28.60 -1.67
N MET A 357 -2.80 28.88 -2.97
CA MET A 357 -3.91 28.36 -3.77
C MET A 357 -3.89 26.83 -3.89
N THR A 358 -2.72 26.21 -3.72
CA THR A 358 -2.53 24.77 -3.85
C THR A 358 -2.35 24.06 -2.51
N ARG A 359 -2.59 24.74 -1.38
CA ARG A 359 -2.34 24.20 -0.03
C ARG A 359 -3.08 22.89 0.27
N ASP A 360 -4.25 22.72 -0.33
CA ASP A 360 -5.14 21.56 -0.12
C ASP A 360 -4.92 20.45 -1.16
N MET A 361 -3.95 20.59 -2.07
CA MET A 361 -3.62 19.53 -3.04
C MET A 361 -2.92 18.36 -2.35
N THR A 362 -3.37 17.15 -2.68
CA THR A 362 -2.78 15.88 -2.24
C THR A 362 -2.31 15.08 -3.45
N GLU A 363 -1.21 14.36 -3.31
CA GLU A 363 -0.62 13.55 -4.37
C GLU A 363 -1.64 12.52 -4.91
N GLY A 364 -1.81 12.45 -6.24
CA GLY A 364 -2.71 11.52 -6.91
C GLY A 364 -4.16 11.98 -7.14
N ARG A 365 -4.54 13.22 -6.79
CA ARG A 365 -5.84 13.82 -7.14
C ARG A 365 -5.67 14.89 -8.22
N SER A 366 -6.37 14.74 -9.36
CA SER A 366 -6.32 15.70 -10.47
C SER A 366 -7.01 17.03 -10.13
N ILE A 367 -6.65 18.08 -10.89
CA ILE A 367 -7.06 19.49 -10.82
C ILE A 367 -8.56 19.69 -11.18
N GLY A 368 -9.44 18.80 -10.73
CA GLY A 368 -10.85 18.78 -11.12
C GLY A 368 -11.74 19.79 -10.40
N ASN A 369 -11.30 20.41 -9.30
CA ASN A 369 -12.20 21.21 -8.43
C ASN A 369 -11.60 22.50 -7.84
N LEU A 370 -10.41 22.94 -8.27
CA LEU A 370 -9.66 23.99 -7.55
C LEU A 370 -9.99 25.44 -7.97
N ALA A 371 -10.59 25.67 -9.13
CA ALA A 371 -10.79 27.03 -9.64
C ALA A 371 -11.79 27.87 -8.80
N PHE A 372 -12.76 27.23 -8.13
CA PHE A 372 -13.77 27.95 -7.35
C PHE A 372 -13.48 27.94 -5.84
N GLY A 373 -13.08 26.82 -5.24
CA GLY A 373 -12.97 26.70 -3.78
C GLY A 373 -11.78 27.43 -3.13
N ALA A 374 -10.67 27.60 -3.85
CA ALA A 374 -9.47 28.28 -3.31
C ALA A 374 -9.48 29.80 -3.55
N ALA A 375 -10.13 30.26 -4.61
CA ALA A 375 -10.29 31.68 -4.92
C ALA A 375 -11.48 32.30 -4.19
N ILE A 376 -12.52 31.51 -3.90
CA ILE A 376 -13.78 31.95 -3.31
C ILE A 376 -14.24 30.91 -2.26
N GLU A 377 -14.18 31.29 -0.99
CA GLU A 377 -14.75 30.52 0.12
C GLU A 377 -16.23 30.88 0.29
N ALA A 378 -17.14 29.94 0.01
CA ALA A 378 -18.57 30.10 0.26
C ALA A 378 -18.95 29.42 1.58
N GLY A 379 -19.44 30.20 2.54
CA GLY A 379 -19.90 29.71 3.84
C GLY A 379 -21.33 30.18 4.16
N PRO A 380 -21.91 29.75 5.30
CA PRO A 380 -23.27 30.13 5.72
C PRO A 380 -23.49 31.65 5.84
N SER A 381 -22.41 32.41 6.03
CA SER A 381 -22.39 33.87 6.16
C SER A 381 -22.11 34.62 4.85
N GLY A 382 -22.12 33.93 3.70
CA GLY A 382 -21.89 34.52 2.38
C GLY A 382 -20.59 34.09 1.69
N VAL A 383 -20.36 34.68 0.52
CA VAL A 383 -19.25 34.38 -0.39
C VAL A 383 -18.09 35.33 -0.08
N ARG A 384 -16.88 34.79 0.14
CA ARG A 384 -15.68 35.58 0.47
C ARG A 384 -14.51 35.21 -0.45
N PRO A 385 -13.61 36.15 -0.79
CA PRO A 385 -12.35 35.81 -1.45
C PRO A 385 -11.52 34.89 -0.55
N GLY A 386 -11.14 33.72 -1.07
CA GLY A 386 -10.26 32.78 -0.39
C GLY A 386 -8.80 33.24 -0.36
N ILE A 387 -8.43 34.22 -1.19
CA ILE A 387 -7.09 34.82 -1.24
C ILE A 387 -6.94 35.99 -0.26
N PRO A 388 -5.79 36.15 0.42
CA PRO A 388 -5.51 37.34 1.23
C PRO A 388 -5.44 38.56 0.32
N LEU A 389 -6.42 39.44 0.42
CA LEU A 389 -6.44 40.70 -0.32
C LEU A 389 -5.44 41.68 0.31
N PRO A 390 -4.71 42.45 -0.52
CA PRO A 390 -3.87 43.51 -0.03
C PRO A 390 -4.71 44.56 0.69
N VAL A 391 -4.30 44.94 1.89
CA VAL A 391 -4.95 45.99 2.66
C VAL A 391 -4.11 47.26 2.55
N PRO A 392 -4.69 48.39 2.12
CA PRO A 392 -3.98 49.66 2.13
C PRO A 392 -3.75 50.09 3.58
N VAL A 393 -2.49 50.34 3.94
CA VAL A 393 -2.11 50.92 5.23
C VAL A 393 -1.63 52.34 4.97
N ALA A 394 -2.38 53.32 5.47
CA ALA A 394 -1.93 54.70 5.52
C ALA A 394 -1.20 54.95 6.84
N SER A 395 0.03 55.47 6.79
CA SER A 395 0.68 55.96 8.01
C SER A 395 0.00 57.25 8.47
N SER A 396 -0.15 57.42 9.78
CA SER A 396 -0.64 58.68 10.36
C SER A 396 0.36 59.79 10.04
N GLY A 397 0.12 60.52 8.94
CA GLY A 397 1.03 61.51 8.41
C GLY A 397 1.01 61.66 6.88
N GLY A 398 0.27 60.83 6.13
CA GLY A 398 -0.09 61.11 4.74
C GLY A 398 1.01 60.90 3.68
N GLU A 399 2.25 60.59 4.04
CA GLU A 399 3.35 60.52 3.05
C GLU A 399 3.70 59.11 2.55
N ARG A 400 3.14 58.03 3.10
CA ARG A 400 3.39 56.66 2.59
C ARG A 400 2.12 55.81 2.57
N ILE A 401 1.72 55.40 1.37
CA ILE A 401 0.69 54.38 1.13
C ILE A 401 1.43 53.06 0.92
N GLY A 402 1.31 52.14 1.88
CA GLY A 402 1.85 50.79 1.78
C GLY A 402 0.76 49.77 1.46
N LEU A 403 1.12 48.72 0.70
CA LEU A 403 0.27 47.56 0.48
C LEU A 403 0.73 46.42 1.41
N PHE A 404 -0.11 46.00 2.35
CA PHE A 404 0.19 44.85 3.22
C PHE A 404 -0.54 43.61 2.72
N VAL A 405 0.20 42.53 2.44
CA VAL A 405 -0.36 41.21 2.11
C VAL A 405 -0.11 40.26 3.29
N PRO A 406 -1.14 39.85 4.05
CA PRO A 406 -0.97 38.94 5.16
C PRO A 406 -0.58 37.53 4.66
N VAL A 407 0.61 37.06 5.07
CA VAL A 407 1.18 35.76 4.63
C VAL A 407 0.64 34.57 5.45
N ALA A 408 0.09 34.80 6.65
CA ALA A 408 -0.57 33.77 7.47
C ALA A 408 -1.65 34.38 8.37
N ARG A 409 -2.77 33.67 8.55
CA ARG A 409 -3.80 33.96 9.57
C ARG A 409 -3.90 32.78 10.54
N LEU A 410 -3.67 33.04 11.81
CA LEU A 410 -4.02 32.12 12.90
C LEU A 410 -5.52 32.29 13.19
N SER A 411 -6.31 31.27 12.85
CA SER A 411 -7.67 31.12 13.34
C SER A 411 -7.61 30.47 14.73
N TYR A 412 -8.18 31.14 15.74
CA TYR A 412 -8.38 30.57 17.07
C TYR A 412 -9.68 29.78 17.15
#